data_AF-A0A382CW66-F1
#
_entry.id   AF-A0A382CW66-F1
#
_cell.length_a   1.000
_cell.length_b   1.000
_cell.length_c   1.000
_cell.angle_alpha   90.00
_cell.angle_beta   90.00
_cell.angle_gamma   90.00
#
_symmetry.space_group_name_H-M   'P 1'
#
loop_
_entity.id
_entity.type
_entity.pdbx_description
1 polymer ?
#
loop_
_entity_poly.entity_id
_entity_poly.type
_entity_poly.pdbx_seq_one_letter_code
_entity_poly.pdbx_strand_id
1 'polypeptide(L)'
;MIRKLSILCLSIMFFGSVAWAADSAGNRKDQTVRLGMKSGIHLMYLVTSPFVLEFPGEDFTIGLVYGSGKLESTQTSTTYDSDSGYSAVSITDTWIFTTSELTGRYYIGNSFNIPF
;
A
#
# COMPACT_ATOMS: atom_id res chain seq x y z
N MET A 1 16.67 8.30 -32.88
CA MET A 1 17.28 7.02 -32.44
C MET A 1 16.99 6.68 -30.97
N ILE A 2 16.93 7.67 -30.07
CA ILE A 2 16.64 7.50 -28.63
C ILE A 2 15.36 6.70 -28.31
N ARG A 3 14.24 6.92 -29.02
CA ARG A 3 12.98 6.19 -28.78
C ARG A 3 13.08 4.68 -29.03
N LYS A 4 13.81 4.26 -30.07
CA LYS A 4 13.99 2.85 -30.42
C LYS A 4 14.89 2.12 -29.42
N LEU A 5 15.90 2.83 -28.88
CA LEU A 5 16.79 2.30 -27.83
C LEU A 5 16.09 2.17 -26.49
N SER A 6 15.20 3.11 -26.15
CA SER A 6 14.36 3.03 -24.94
C SER A 6 13.38 1.86 -24.99
N ILE A 7 12.73 1.63 -26.14
CA ILE A 7 11.84 0.46 -26.34
C ILE A 7 12.63 -0.85 -26.27
N LEU A 8 13.84 -0.90 -26.82
CA LEU A 8 14.71 -2.07 -26.73
C LEU A 8 15.13 -2.33 -25.26
N CYS A 9 15.52 -1.30 -24.52
CA CYS A 9 15.88 -1.39 -23.11
C CYS A 9 14.70 -1.85 -22.25
N LEU A 10 13.52 -1.26 -22.43
CA LEU A 10 12.29 -1.72 -21.76
C LEU A 10 11.98 -3.17 -22.13
N SER A 11 12.11 -3.56 -23.40
CA SER A 11 11.83 -4.92 -23.82
C SER A 11 12.76 -5.95 -23.15
N ILE A 12 14.07 -5.65 -23.04
CA ILE A 12 15.04 -6.53 -22.37
C ILE A 12 14.73 -6.64 -20.86
N MET A 13 14.23 -5.58 -20.22
CA MET A 13 13.79 -5.64 -18.82
C MET A 13 12.53 -6.50 -18.61
N PHE A 14 11.71 -6.73 -19.65
CA PHE A 14 10.50 -7.55 -19.60
C PHE A 14 10.65 -8.96 -20.20
N PHE A 15 11.78 -9.30 -20.86
CA PHE A 15 12.02 -10.63 -21.42
C PHE A 15 12.60 -11.65 -20.41
N GLY A 16 12.86 -11.25 -19.17
CA GLY A 16 13.40 -12.11 -18.12
C GLY A 16 12.37 -12.95 -17.35
N SER A 17 11.08 -12.79 -17.60
CA SER A 17 10.05 -13.50 -16.82
C SER A 17 8.81 -13.82 -17.65
N VAL A 18 8.99 -14.67 -18.66
CA VAL A 18 7.97 -15.72 -18.90
C VAL A 18 8.16 -16.76 -17.79
N ALA A 19 8.01 -16.34 -16.52
CA ALA A 19 7.95 -17.25 -15.41
C ALA A 19 6.69 -18.05 -15.63
N TRP A 20 6.85 -19.28 -16.11
CA TRP A 20 5.81 -20.28 -16.01
C TRP A 20 5.27 -20.20 -14.59
N ALA A 21 3.99 -19.87 -14.43
CA ALA A 21 3.29 -19.91 -13.15
C ALA A 21 3.25 -21.33 -12.53
N ALA A 22 4.04 -22.27 -13.06
CA ALA A 22 4.29 -23.59 -12.52
C ALA A 22 5.44 -23.62 -11.49
N ASP A 23 6.23 -22.56 -11.30
CA ASP A 23 7.24 -22.48 -10.21
C ASP A 23 7.16 -21.14 -9.46
N SER A 24 6.16 -21.02 -8.60
CA SER A 24 5.98 -19.91 -7.66
C SER A 24 7.04 -19.95 -6.55
N ALA A 25 7.46 -21.14 -6.12
CA ALA A 25 8.41 -21.32 -5.04
C ALA A 25 9.81 -20.81 -5.42
N GLY A 26 10.30 -21.19 -6.60
CA GLY A 26 11.55 -20.67 -7.17
C GLY A 26 11.50 -19.15 -7.38
N ASN A 27 10.42 -18.62 -7.94
CA ASN A 27 10.28 -17.18 -8.14
C ASN A 27 10.27 -16.38 -6.81
N ARG A 28 9.73 -16.95 -5.72
CA ARG A 28 9.76 -16.32 -4.39
C ARG A 28 11.15 -16.37 -3.77
N LYS A 29 11.86 -17.49 -3.95
CA LYS A 29 13.25 -17.67 -3.51
C LYS A 29 14.22 -16.72 -4.23
N ASP A 30 13.97 -16.45 -5.50
CA ASP A 30 14.81 -15.59 -6.33
C ASP A 30 14.52 -14.09 -6.12
N GLN A 31 13.45 -13.73 -5.40
CA GLN A 31 13.19 -12.34 -4.99
C GLN A 31 13.92 -11.99 -3.69
N THR A 32 14.76 -10.96 -3.73
CA THR A 32 15.43 -10.45 -2.53
C THR A 32 14.49 -9.62 -1.65
N VAL A 33 13.67 -8.76 -2.28
CA VAL A 33 12.74 -7.83 -1.60
C VAL A 33 11.52 -7.62 -2.48
N ARG A 34 10.34 -7.55 -1.84
CA ARG A 34 9.08 -7.11 -2.42
C ARG A 34 8.65 -5.80 -1.77
N LEU A 35 8.37 -4.80 -2.60
CA LEU A 35 7.84 -3.51 -2.16
C LEU A 35 6.39 -3.38 -2.63
N GLY A 36 5.55 -2.81 -1.78
CA GLY A 36 4.15 -2.59 -2.11
C GLY A 36 3.51 -1.52 -1.25
N MET A 37 2.21 -1.32 -1.48
CA MET A 37 1.36 -0.48 -0.65
C MET A 37 0.11 -1.28 -0.29
N LYS A 38 -0.32 -1.19 0.97
CA LYS A 38 -1.57 -1.78 1.44
C LYS A 38 -2.67 -0.73 1.37
N SER A 39 -3.82 -1.13 0.88
CA SER A 39 -5.06 -0.36 0.90
C SER A 39 -6.19 -1.30 1.34
N GLY A 40 -7.17 -0.77 2.04
CA GLY A 40 -8.30 -1.55 2.51
C GLY A 40 -9.38 -0.67 3.14
N ILE A 41 -10.52 -1.30 3.40
CA ILE A 41 -11.68 -0.67 4.05
C ILE A 41 -11.46 -0.46 5.57
N HIS A 42 -10.49 -1.16 6.15
CA HIS A 42 -10.12 -0.96 7.55
C HIS A 42 -9.54 0.45 7.74
N LEU A 43 -10.03 1.20 8.74
CA LEU A 43 -9.72 2.62 8.94
C LEU A 43 -8.21 2.91 8.90
N MET A 44 -7.39 2.04 9.51
CA MET A 44 -5.94 2.21 9.50
C MET A 44 -5.37 2.17 8.09
N TYR A 45 -5.73 1.17 7.27
CA TYR A 45 -5.24 1.07 5.91
C TYR A 45 -5.85 2.13 4.98
N LEU A 46 -7.09 2.53 5.22
CA LEU A 46 -7.76 3.56 4.44
C LEU A 46 -7.08 4.92 4.62
N VAL A 47 -6.74 5.27 5.87
CA VAL A 47 -6.17 6.58 6.20
C VAL A 47 -4.65 6.60 5.96
N THR A 48 -3.92 5.54 6.33
CA THR A 48 -2.45 5.55 6.29
C THR A 48 -1.87 4.97 5.01
N SER A 49 -2.65 4.22 4.21
CA SER A 49 -2.22 3.54 2.97
C SER A 49 -0.77 3.05 3.02
N PRO A 50 -0.42 2.19 4.00
CA PRO A 50 0.95 2.03 4.45
C PRO A 50 1.81 1.29 3.43
N PHE A 51 3.10 1.60 3.40
CA PHE A 51 4.08 0.91 2.60
C PHE A 51 4.36 -0.47 3.17
N VAL A 52 4.62 -1.43 2.28
CA VAL A 52 4.92 -2.82 2.60
C VAL A 52 6.31 -3.13 2.10
N LEU A 53 7.17 -3.60 3.00
CA LEU A 53 8.48 -4.17 2.70
C LEU A 53 8.46 -5.63 3.10
N GLU A 54 8.57 -6.53 2.14
CA GLU A 54 8.56 -7.97 2.37
C GLU A 54 9.85 -8.61 1.88
N PHE A 55 10.32 -9.59 2.62
CA PHE A 55 11.43 -10.48 2.32
C PHE A 55 10.84 -11.85 2.00
N PRO A 56 10.60 -12.14 0.72
CA PRO A 56 10.06 -13.42 0.30
C PRO A 56 11.14 -14.51 0.39
N GLY A 57 10.69 -15.71 0.74
CA GLY A 57 11.48 -16.93 0.73
C GLY A 57 10.68 -18.07 0.12
N GLU A 58 11.33 -19.23 0.02
CA GLU A 58 10.76 -20.42 -0.62
C GLU A 58 9.47 -20.91 0.07
N ASP A 59 9.43 -20.88 1.40
CA ASP A 59 8.26 -21.34 2.17
C ASP A 59 7.63 -20.23 3.03
N PHE A 60 8.41 -19.20 3.40
CA PHE A 60 7.97 -18.14 4.30
C PHE A 60 8.30 -16.77 3.73
N THR A 61 7.41 -15.81 3.93
CA THR A 61 7.65 -14.38 3.68
C THR A 61 7.44 -13.62 4.98
N ILE A 62 8.41 -12.79 5.33
CA ILE A 62 8.30 -11.82 6.43
C ILE A 62 8.14 -10.45 5.82
N GLY A 63 7.29 -9.62 6.39
CA GLY A 63 7.13 -8.25 5.95
C GLY A 63 6.93 -7.28 7.10
N LEU A 64 7.31 -6.05 6.83
CA LEU A 64 7.09 -4.89 7.66
C LEU A 64 6.17 -3.95 6.90
N VAL A 65 5.10 -3.53 7.56
CA VAL A 65 4.16 -2.55 7.03
C VAL A 65 4.29 -1.30 7.87
N TYR A 66 4.53 -0.16 7.23
CA TYR A 66 4.65 1.12 7.92
C TYR A 66 4.03 2.25 7.12
N GLY A 67 3.27 3.10 7.78
CA GLY A 67 2.70 4.30 7.17
C GLY A 67 2.05 5.22 8.18
N SER A 68 1.85 6.47 7.77
CA SER A 68 1.10 7.45 8.54
C SER A 68 0.16 8.23 7.63
N GLY A 69 -0.95 8.67 8.20
CA GLY A 69 -1.99 9.38 7.46
C GLY A 69 -2.79 10.29 8.38
N LYS A 70 -3.45 11.28 7.78
CA LYS A 70 -4.28 12.25 8.49
C LYS A 70 -5.73 12.05 8.11
N LEU A 71 -6.60 12.03 9.10
CA LEU A 71 -8.04 12.10 8.93
C LEU A 71 -8.51 13.45 9.47
N GLU A 72 -9.02 14.29 8.59
CA GLU A 72 -9.51 15.62 8.95
C GLU A 72 -11.03 15.64 8.89
N SER A 73 -11.65 16.18 9.93
CA SER A 73 -13.10 16.36 10.03
C SER A 73 -13.39 17.83 10.30
N THR A 74 -14.00 18.50 9.33
CA THR A 74 -14.40 19.90 9.46
C THR A 74 -15.88 20.00 9.79
N GLN A 75 -16.20 20.64 10.91
CA GLN A 75 -17.56 20.97 11.31
C GLN A 75 -17.76 22.47 11.15
N THR A 76 -18.83 22.86 10.44
CA THR A 76 -19.21 24.27 10.29
C THR A 76 -20.54 24.51 10.99
N SER A 77 -20.55 25.42 11.94
CA SER A 77 -21.75 25.87 12.64
C SER A 77 -22.13 27.25 12.16
N THR A 78 -23.39 27.43 11.79
CA THR A 78 -23.96 28.73 11.40
C THR A 78 -24.93 29.20 12.47
N THR A 79 -24.63 30.36 13.06
CA THR A 79 -25.49 31.00 14.05
C THR A 79 -26.08 32.25 13.45
N TYR A 80 -27.38 32.44 13.62
CA TYR A 80 -28.06 33.67 13.23
C TYR A 80 -28.30 34.51 14.47
N ASP A 81 -27.87 35.77 14.40
CA ASP A 81 -28.13 36.78 15.40
C ASP A 81 -28.91 37.93 14.74
N SER A 82 -29.97 38.39 15.41
CA SER A 82 -30.89 39.38 14.85
C SER A 82 -30.28 40.78 14.68
N ASP A 83 -29.21 41.11 15.39
CA ASP A 83 -28.49 42.40 15.26
C ASP A 83 -27.35 42.34 14.24
N SER A 84 -26.72 41.17 14.07
CA SER A 84 -25.48 41.02 13.30
C SER A 84 -25.55 40.08 12.09
N GLY A 85 -26.68 39.39 11.88
CA GLY A 85 -26.92 38.51 10.72
C GLY A 85 -26.42 37.08 10.91
N TYR A 86 -26.21 36.36 9.80
CA TYR A 86 -25.67 34.99 9.82
C TYR A 86 -24.14 35.01 9.97
N SER A 87 -23.62 34.30 10.97
CA SER A 87 -22.21 34.06 11.18
C SER A 87 -21.89 32.56 11.10
N ALA A 88 -20.81 32.21 10.42
CA ALA A 88 -20.36 30.82 10.28
C ALA A 88 -18.99 30.63 10.96
N VAL A 89 -18.88 29.63 11.82
CA VAL A 89 -17.63 29.21 12.45
C VAL A 89 -17.33 27.79 12.02
N SER A 90 -16.15 27.58 11.44
CA SER A 90 -15.64 26.25 11.07
C SER A 90 -14.54 25.83 12.03
N ILE A 91 -14.65 24.60 12.55
CA ILE A 91 -13.65 23.95 13.38
C ILE A 91 -13.20 22.69 12.64
N THR A 92 -11.89 22.54 12.44
CA THR A 92 -11.30 21.35 11.82
C THR A 92 -10.53 20.56 12.86
N ASP A 93 -10.94 19.31 13.06
CA ASP A 93 -10.24 18.35 13.89
C ASP A 93 -9.36 17.46 13.00
N THR A 94 -8.06 17.40 13.30
CA THR A 94 -7.09 16.56 12.57
C THR A 94 -6.63 15.41 13.46
N TRP A 95 -6.87 14.18 13.01
CA TRP A 95 -6.41 12.95 13.67
C TRP A 95 -5.26 12.34 12.89
N ILE A 96 -4.13 12.09 13.55
CA ILE A 96 -2.96 11.46 12.94
C ILE A 96 -2.96 9.98 13.30
N PHE A 97 -2.99 9.13 12.28
CA PHE A 97 -2.92 7.70 12.41
C PHE A 97 -1.55 7.19 11.95
N THR A 98 -1.01 6.22 12.68
CA THR A 98 0.22 5.52 12.33
C THR A 98 -0.05 4.02 12.33
N THR A 99 0.33 3.34 11.26
CA THR A 99 0.18 1.90 11.10
C THR A 99 1.55 1.26 11.04
N SER A 100 1.80 0.32 11.93
CA SER A 100 3.03 -0.46 12.03
C SER A 100 2.65 -1.92 12.25
N GLU A 101 3.02 -2.81 11.34
CA GLU A 101 2.65 -4.22 11.42
C GLU A 101 3.81 -5.12 11.00
N LEU A 102 3.91 -6.27 11.64
CA LEU A 102 4.77 -7.38 11.24
C LEU A 102 3.88 -8.43 10.59
N THR A 103 4.16 -8.74 9.32
CA THR A 103 3.41 -9.74 8.56
C THR A 103 4.26 -10.99 8.35
N GLY A 104 3.69 -12.15 8.59
CA GLY A 104 4.28 -13.45 8.28
C GLY A 104 3.34 -14.25 7.39
N ARG A 105 3.87 -14.88 6.36
CA ARG A 105 3.07 -15.68 5.43
C ARG A 105 3.78 -16.97 5.08
N TYR A 106 3.11 -18.09 5.30
CA TYR A 106 3.59 -19.42 4.96
C TYR A 106 2.91 -19.94 3.69
N TYR A 107 3.70 -20.52 2.78
CA TYR A 107 3.22 -21.10 1.53
C TYR A 107 3.32 -22.61 1.60
N ILE A 108 2.22 -23.31 1.31
CA ILE A 108 2.21 -24.77 1.22
C ILE A 108 2.54 -25.13 -0.23
N GLY A 109 3.75 -25.66 -0.44
CA GLY A 109 4.25 -26.04 -1.76
C GLY A 109 4.28 -24.87 -2.74
N ASN A 110 3.75 -25.10 -3.94
CA ASN A 110 3.84 -24.13 -5.04
C ASN A 110 2.71 -23.08 -5.08
N SER A 111 2.05 -22.85 -3.95
CA SER A 111 0.89 -21.95 -3.88
C SER A 111 1.27 -20.49 -4.13
N PHE A 112 0.40 -19.75 -4.82
CA PHE A 112 0.46 -18.29 -5.03
C PHE A 112 -0.19 -17.49 -3.89
N ASN A 113 -0.23 -18.07 -2.70
CA ASN A 113 -0.91 -17.62 -1.48
C ASN A 113 -2.40 -17.96 -1.43
N ILE A 114 -2.83 -18.49 -0.28
CA ILE A 114 -4.22 -18.58 0.15
C ILE A 114 -4.55 -17.26 0.86
N PRO A 115 -5.49 -16.44 0.36
CA PRO A 115 -5.83 -15.18 1.01
C PRO A 115 -6.59 -15.45 2.32
N PHE A 116 -6.20 -14.75 3.39
CA PHE A 116 -7.07 -14.38 4.51
C PHE A 116 -7.20 -12.85 4.50
#